data_AF-A0A8X7VTC6-F1
#
_entry.id   AF-A0A8X7VTC6-F1
#
_cell.length_a   1.000
_cell.length_b   1.000
_cell.length_c   1.000
_cell.angle_alpha   90.00
_cell.angle_beta   90.00
_cell.angle_gamma   90.00
#
_symmetry.space_group_name_H-M   'P 1'
#
loop_
_entity.id
_entity.type
_entity.pdbx_description
1 polymer ?
#
loop_
_entity_poly.entity_id
_entity_poly.type
_entity_poly.pdbx_seq_one_letter_code
_entity_poly.pdbx_strand_id
1 'polypeptide(L)'
;MEGLPGLNYLVGEVDGKNPSKDYRVPGKQQSVISFTKKLTPGINVGSRDGFPTKVLFNGQECSLPSVLPSSNGRKGHVSTFLLMVLPLLALLIL
;
A
#
# COMPACT_ATOMS: atom_id res chain seq x y z
N MET A 1 9.74 -2.09 0.32
CA MET A 1 8.39 -2.18 -0.26
C MET A 1 8.57 -1.96 -1.74
N GLU A 2 8.25 -2.95 -2.57
CA GLU A 2 8.35 -2.84 -4.03
C GLU A 2 6.96 -2.89 -4.62
N GLY A 3 6.72 -2.10 -5.67
CA GLY A 3 5.47 -2.14 -6.39
C GLY A 3 5.30 -3.51 -7.07
N LEU A 4 4.07 -4.02 -7.09
CA LEU A 4 3.74 -5.17 -7.91
C LEU A 4 4.01 -4.85 -9.40
N PRO A 5 4.65 -5.77 -10.14
CA PRO A 5 4.94 -5.59 -11.56
C PRO A 5 3.64 -5.48 -12.37
N GLY A 6 3.63 -4.58 -13.36
CA GLY A 6 2.48 -4.38 -14.26
C GLY A 6 1.43 -3.37 -13.81
N LEU A 7 1.60 -2.73 -12.64
CA LEU A 7 0.69 -1.68 -12.17
C LEU A 7 1.15 -0.27 -12.56
N ASN A 8 0.19 0.55 -13.01
CA ASN A 8 0.35 2.00 -13.18
C ASN A 8 -0.06 2.72 -11.91
N TYR A 9 0.92 3.29 -11.22
CA TYR A 9 0.70 3.99 -9.97
C TYR A 9 0.50 5.51 -10.14
N LEU A 10 0.69 6.01 -11.36
CA LEU A 10 0.42 7.38 -11.76
C LEU A 10 -0.64 7.35 -12.86
N VAL A 11 -1.88 7.65 -12.50
CA VAL A 11 -3.02 7.69 -13.40
C VAL A 11 -3.69 9.05 -13.20
N GLY A 12 -3.80 9.83 -14.27
CA GLY A 12 -4.54 11.09 -14.24
C GLY A 12 -6.04 10.86 -14.03
N GLU A 13 -6.74 11.89 -13.60
CA GLU A 13 -8.20 11.87 -13.60
C GLU A 13 -8.73 11.75 -15.03
N VAL A 14 -9.73 10.90 -15.25
CA VAL A 14 -10.35 10.70 -16.56
C VAL A 14 -11.87 10.81 -16.44
N ASP A 15 -12.54 11.17 -17.53
CA ASP A 15 -14.00 11.21 -17.54
C ASP A 15 -14.60 9.80 -17.42
N GLY A 16 -15.79 9.72 -16.84
CA GLY A 16 -16.57 8.50 -16.79
C GLY A 16 -16.97 8.05 -18.20
N LYS A 17 -17.27 6.76 -18.37
CA LYS A 17 -17.53 6.15 -19.69
C LYS A 17 -18.69 6.84 -20.44
N ASN A 18 -19.70 7.30 -19.71
CA ASN A 18 -20.72 8.21 -20.19
C ASN A 18 -20.67 9.52 -19.38
N PRO A 19 -20.04 10.58 -19.88
CA PRO A 19 -19.85 11.84 -19.14
C PRO A 19 -21.16 12.51 -18.68
N SER A 20 -22.29 12.18 -19.30
CA SER A 20 -23.60 12.72 -18.95
C SER A 20 -24.26 12.03 -17.75
N LYS A 21 -23.73 10.89 -17.29
CA LYS A 21 -24.28 10.10 -16.18
C LYS A 21 -23.24 9.64 -15.17
N ASP A 22 -22.01 9.40 -15.63
CA ASP A 22 -20.93 8.86 -14.82
C ASP A 22 -20.07 9.99 -14.25
N TYR A 23 -19.71 9.85 -12.98
CA TYR A 23 -18.76 10.74 -12.34
C TYR A 23 -17.35 10.56 -12.93
N ARG A 24 -16.54 11.61 -12.83
CA ARG A 24 -15.12 11.54 -13.19
C ARG A 24 -14.41 10.51 -12.32
N VAL A 25 -13.57 9.71 -12.95
CA VAL A 25 -12.78 8.68 -12.28
C VAL A 25 -11.57 9.37 -11.66
N PRO A 26 -11.46 9.39 -10.32
CA PRO A 26 -10.34 10.03 -9.67
C PRO A 26 -9.03 9.37 -10.07
N GLY A 27 -8.03 10.20 -10.36
CA GLY A 27 -6.68 9.74 -10.63
C GLY A 27 -6.10 8.98 -9.44
N LYS A 28 -5.07 8.18 -9.71
CA LYS A 28 -4.26 7.53 -8.67
C LYS A 28 -2.88 8.14 -8.71
N GLN A 29 -2.45 8.67 -7.58
CA GLN A 29 -1.07 9.10 -7.40
C GLN A 29 -0.49 8.33 -6.21
N GLN A 30 0.18 7.24 -6.54
CA GLN A 30 0.95 6.46 -5.60
C GLN A 30 2.36 6.38 -6.16
N SER A 31 3.37 6.81 -5.41
CA SER A 31 4.76 6.60 -5.77
C SER A 31 5.33 5.58 -4.79
N VAL A 32 5.88 4.48 -5.32
CA VAL A 32 6.66 3.54 -4.52
C VAL A 32 8.12 3.92 -4.72
N ILE A 33 8.69 4.60 -3.74
CA ILE A 33 10.09 4.98 -3.77
C ILE A 33 10.90 3.80 -3.23
N SER A 34 11.53 3.05 -4.13
CA SER A 34 12.48 1.98 -3.77
C SER A 34 13.90 2.50 -3.93
N PHE A 35 14.72 2.35 -2.88
CA PHE A 35 16.12 2.75 -2.89
C PHE A 35 17.01 1.52 -2.93
N THR A 36 17.82 1.39 -3.98
CA THR A 36 18.91 0.42 -4.04
C THR A 36 20.23 1.13 -3.70
N LYS A 37 21.01 0.58 -2.77
CA LYS A 37 22.32 1.14 -2.39
C LYS A 37 23.38 0.63 -3.37
N LYS A 38 23.73 1.46 -4.37
CA LYS A 38 24.69 1.09 -5.43
C LYS A 38 26.08 0.71 -4.89
N LEU A 39 26.56 1.44 -3.88
CA LEU A 39 27.91 1.26 -3.32
C LEU A 39 27.98 0.20 -2.23
N THR A 40 26.84 -0.19 -1.68
CA THR A 40 26.76 -1.11 -0.55
C THR A 40 25.59 -2.10 -0.70
N PRO A 41 25.61 -2.94 -1.75
CA PRO A 41 24.63 -3.99 -1.92
C PRO A 41 24.70 -4.98 -0.74
N GLY A 42 23.55 -5.41 -0.22
CA GLY A 42 23.46 -6.44 0.83
C GLY A 42 23.57 -5.96 2.28
N ILE A 43 23.67 -4.64 2.54
CA ILE A 43 23.64 -4.13 3.92
C ILE A 43 22.21 -4.19 4.47
N ASN A 44 22.07 -4.71 5.69
CA ASN A 44 20.84 -4.62 6.46
C ASN A 44 20.67 -3.18 6.98
N VAL A 45 19.84 -2.41 6.29
CA VAL A 45 19.53 -1.03 6.67
C VAL A 45 18.62 -1.08 7.90
N GLY A 46 19.07 -0.47 9.01
CA GLY A 46 18.24 -0.34 10.20
C GLY A 46 16.87 0.24 9.84
N SER A 47 15.81 -0.15 10.55
CA SER A 47 14.38 0.01 10.19
C SER A 47 13.92 1.45 9.87
N ARG A 48 14.78 2.45 10.07
CA ARG A 48 14.52 3.89 9.83
C ARG A 48 15.57 4.56 8.93
N ASP A 49 16.78 4.01 8.82
CA ASP A 49 17.88 4.60 8.04
C ASP A 49 17.64 4.55 6.52
N GLY A 50 16.66 3.75 6.10
CA GLY A 50 16.19 3.68 4.72
C GLY A 50 15.07 4.67 4.38
N PHE A 51 14.49 5.37 5.37
CA PHE A 51 13.39 6.29 5.13
C PHE A 51 13.93 7.63 4.61
N PRO A 52 13.35 8.21 3.53
CA PRO A 52 13.83 9.46 2.97
C PRO A 52 13.62 10.61 3.95
N THR A 53 14.57 11.55 4.00
CA THR A 53 14.44 12.82 4.73
C THR A 53 13.86 13.93 3.87
N LYS A 54 13.86 13.75 2.55
CA LYS A 54 13.32 14.68 1.55
C LYS A 54 12.84 13.89 0.34
N VAL A 55 11.69 14.27 -0.22
CA VAL A 55 11.19 13.75 -1.49
C VAL A 55 10.86 14.93 -2.39
N LEU A 56 11.37 14.90 -3.62
CA LEU A 56 11.02 15.88 -4.65
C LEU A 56 10.08 15.22 -5.65
N PHE A 57 8.95 15.87 -5.93
CA PHE A 57 8.01 15.47 -6.97
C PHE A 57 7.75 16.67 -7.88
N ASN A 58 7.93 16.49 -9.20
CA ASN A 58 7.83 17.57 -10.19
C ASN A 58 8.68 18.81 -9.85
N GLY A 59 9.89 18.59 -9.31
CA GLY A 59 10.81 19.67 -8.94
C GLY A 59 10.47 20.41 -7.64
N GLN A 60 9.40 20.02 -6.94
CA GLN A 60 8.98 20.61 -5.66
C GLN A 60 9.13 19.61 -4.51
N GLU A 61 9.39 20.11 -3.30
CA GLU A 61 9.51 19.28 -2.11
C GLU A 61 8.14 18.87 -1.57
N CYS A 62 7.97 17.57 -1.32
CA CYS A 62 6.74 17.01 -0.77
C CYS A 62 6.82 16.89 0.75
N SER A 63 5.66 16.98 1.40
CA SER A 63 5.54 16.66 2.82
C SER A 63 5.76 15.16 3.07
N LEU A 64 6.55 14.86 4.10
CA LEU A 64 6.76 13.51 4.59
C LEU A 64 5.84 13.23 5.79
N PRO A 65 5.35 11.98 5.95
CA PRO A 65 4.52 11.63 7.09
C PRO A 65 5.34 11.74 8.39
N SER A 66 4.75 12.36 9.41
CA SER A 66 5.35 12.46 10.75
C SER A 66 5.47 11.10 11.43
N VAL A 67 4.57 10.17 11.09
CA VAL A 67 4.58 8.79 11.56
C VAL A 67 5.08 7.89 10.44
N LEU A 68 6.20 7.21 10.69
CA LEU A 68 6.78 6.32 9.70
C LEU A 68 5.86 5.11 9.48
N PRO A 69 5.72 4.64 8.23
CA PRO A 69 5.07 3.37 7.95
C PRO A 69 5.76 2.26 8.73
N SER A 70 5.01 1.55 9.57
CA SER A 70 5.51 0.39 10.30
C SER A 70 4.73 -0.85 9.86
N SER A 71 5.40 -2.00 9.82
CA SER A 71 4.77 -3.29 9.53
C SER A 71 3.86 -3.78 10.66
N ASN A 72 3.81 -3.04 11.78
CA ASN A 72 3.10 -3.39 13.00
C ASN A 72 1.60 -3.00 12.97
N GLY A 73 1.01 -2.87 11.78
CA GLY A 73 -0.43 -2.70 11.64
C GLY A 73 -1.19 -3.84 12.31
N ARG A 74 -2.33 -3.54 12.93
CA ARG A 74 -3.17 -4.51 13.64
C ARG A 74 -3.68 -5.57 12.65
N LYS A 75 -2.95 -6.67 12.52
CA LYS A 75 -3.40 -7.85 11.76
C LYS A 75 -4.48 -8.52 12.59
N GLY A 76 -5.74 -8.41 12.17
CA GLY A 76 -6.84 -9.16 12.77
C GLY A 76 -6.55 -10.65 12.58
N HIS A 77 -6.13 -11.33 13.65
CA HIS A 77 -5.93 -12.77 13.60
C HIS A 77 -7.29 -13.44 13.78
N VAL A 78 -7.87 -13.94 12.70
CA VAL A 78 -9.07 -14.76 12.80
C VAL A 78 -8.65 -16.14 13.30
N SER A 79 -9.27 -16.60 14.39
CA SER A 79 -9.01 -17.94 14.90
C SER A 79 -9.49 -18.97 13.88
N THR A 80 -8.56 -19.74 13.33
CA THR A 80 -8.83 -20.86 12.42
C THR A 80 -9.73 -21.92 13.09
N PHE A 81 -9.60 -22.08 14.40
CA PHE A 81 -10.46 -22.95 15.20
C PHE A 81 -11.92 -22.49 15.16
N LEU A 82 -12.19 -21.19 15.38
CA LEU A 82 -13.54 -20.65 15.34
C LEU A 82 -14.16 -20.77 13.94
N LEU A 83 -13.35 -20.54 12.90
CA LEU A 83 -13.77 -20.71 11.50
C LEU A 83 -14.24 -22.14 11.17
N MET A 84 -13.66 -23.15 11.81
CA MET A 84 -14.03 -24.56 11.56
C MET A 84 -15.16 -25.05 12.46
N VAL A 85 -15.19 -24.64 13.73
CA VAL A 85 -16.15 -25.18 14.71
C VAL A 85 -17.55 -24.59 14.56
N LEU A 86 -17.67 -23.29 14.29
CA LEU A 86 -18.96 -22.62 14.12
C LEU A 86 -19.86 -23.24 13.03
N PRO A 87 -19.37 -23.52 11.80
CA PRO A 87 -20.20 -24.15 10.78
C PRO A 87 -20.56 -25.60 11.11
N LEU A 88 -19.63 -26.37 11.71
CA LEU A 88 -19.92 -27.75 12.15
C LEU A 88 -21.01 -27.79 13.22
N LEU A 89 -20.96 -26.87 14.18
CA LEU A 89 -21.98 -26.77 15.22
C LEU A 89 -23.34 -26.34 14.65
N ALA A 90 -23.35 -25.41 13.70
CA ALA A 90 -24.58 -25.02 13.00
C ALA A 90 -25.21 -26.19 12.22
N LEU A 91 -24.39 -27.02 11.58
CA LEU A 91 -24.82 -28.26 10.90
C LEU A 91 -25.38 -29.33 11.84
N LEU A 92 -24.96 -29.34 13.11
CA LEU A 92 -25.48 -30.28 14.13
C LEU A 92 -26.81 -29.81 14.75
N ILE A 93 -27.12 -28.51 14.63
CA ILE A 93 -28.34 -27.90 15.18
C ILE A 93 -29.45 -27.82 14.12
N LEU A 94 -29.10 -27.97 12.83
CA LEU A 94 -30.02 -28.04 11.69
C LEU A 94 -30.58 -29.45 11.49
#